data_AF-A0A7K3YEC3-F1
#
_entry.id   AF-A0A7K3YEC3-F1
#
_cell.length_a   1.000
_cell.length_b   1.000
_cell.length_c   1.000
_cell.angle_alpha   90.00
_cell.angle_beta   90.00
_cell.angle_gamma   90.00
#
_symmetry.space_group_name_H-M   'P 1'
#
loop_
_entity.id
_entity.type
_entity.pdbx_description
1 polymer ?
#
loop_
_entity_poly.entity_id
_entity_poly.type
_entity_poly.pdbx_seq_one_letter_code
_entity_poly.pdbx_strand_id
1 'polypeptide(L)'
;LHSGIGEIIAFIKDRYPHYRVAVLTGGALLADPEVRAALMQADLVVPSLDAVSEEAFMRINRPCPGLTAEGVFAGIVTFAGEFTGEIWLEVFIVPGINDTEEELRLLKDAVATINPGRVQVNTLDRPGTDIRVRRAAPRSLERIAAALGGEVIGAACIDRALPPESGDIAETILAIIRRRPCTPADLAALLGIRPAEVAKHLRVLESSGLIEPVREERGVFYRPA
;
A
#
# COMPACT_ATOMS: atom_id res chain seq x y z
N LEU A 1 9.11 5.05 7.77
CA LEU A 1 8.32 4.60 8.93
C LEU A 1 8.21 5.78 9.90
N HIS A 2 7.15 5.87 10.72
CA HIS A 2 7.07 6.94 11.73
C HIS A 2 8.19 6.76 12.77
N SER A 3 8.89 7.83 13.14
CA SER A 3 10.05 7.75 14.05
C SER A 3 9.66 7.23 15.45
N GLY A 4 8.47 7.57 15.93
CA GLY A 4 7.91 7.06 17.19
C GLY A 4 7.13 5.74 17.07
N ILE A 5 7.31 4.94 16.02
CA ILE A 5 6.49 3.73 15.81
C ILE A 5 6.59 2.74 16.98
N GLY A 6 7.79 2.57 17.56
CA GLY A 6 8.00 1.67 18.70
C GLY A 6 7.22 2.11 19.94
N GLU A 7 7.20 3.42 20.22
CA GLU A 7 6.41 4.00 21.32
C GLU A 7 4.91 3.81 21.10
N ILE A 8 4.43 3.98 19.86
CA ILE A 8 3.02 3.80 19.50
C ILE A 8 2.62 2.33 19.70
N ILE A 9 3.42 1.38 19.20
CA ILE A 9 3.17 -0.05 19.37
C ILE A 9 3.16 -0.38 20.86
N ALA A 10 4.19 0.02 21.61
CA ALA A 10 4.30 -0.25 23.03
C ALA A 10 3.10 0.31 23.82
N PHE A 11 2.67 1.53 23.52
CA PHE A 11 1.50 2.14 24.14
C PHE A 11 0.23 1.33 23.89
N ILE A 12 0.00 0.87 22.65
CA ILE A 12 -1.17 0.05 22.32
C ILE A 12 -1.10 -1.29 23.04
N LYS A 13 0.06 -1.96 23.05
CA LYS A 13 0.22 -3.26 23.71
C LYS A 13 0.10 -3.16 25.24
N ASP A 14 0.53 -2.06 25.85
CA ASP A 14 0.39 -1.79 27.29
C ASP A 14 -1.07 -1.49 27.68
N ARG A 15 -1.72 -0.57 26.94
CA ARG A 15 -3.05 -0.05 27.33
C ARG A 15 -4.23 -0.83 26.77
N TYR A 16 -4.02 -1.51 25.65
CA TYR A 16 -5.07 -2.23 24.94
C TYR A 16 -4.55 -3.59 24.42
N PRO A 17 -4.08 -4.47 25.32
CA PRO A 17 -3.40 -5.72 24.95
C PRO A 17 -4.27 -6.70 24.14
N HIS A 18 -5.59 -6.54 24.17
CA HIS A 18 -6.55 -7.35 23.40
C HIS A 18 -6.59 -7.00 21.91
N TYR A 19 -6.08 -5.84 21.49
CA TYR A 19 -6.00 -5.50 20.07
C TYR A 19 -4.69 -6.02 19.46
N ARG A 20 -4.81 -6.54 18.25
CA ARG A 20 -3.66 -6.89 17.41
C ARG A 20 -3.15 -5.65 16.69
N VAL A 21 -1.84 -5.48 16.66
CA VAL A 21 -1.15 -4.39 15.95
C VAL A 21 -0.53 -4.95 14.68
N ALA A 22 -0.98 -4.45 13.53
CA ALA A 22 -0.40 -4.73 12.23
C ALA A 22 0.35 -3.50 11.71
N VAL A 23 1.60 -3.68 11.26
CA VAL A 23 2.42 -2.61 10.68
C VAL A 23 2.63 -2.89 9.19
N LEU A 24 2.15 -1.98 8.34
CA LEU A 24 2.45 -1.99 6.91
C LEU A 24 3.68 -1.10 6.65
N THR A 25 4.67 -1.63 5.94
CA THR A 25 5.94 -0.92 5.72
C THR A 25 6.51 -1.23 4.34
N GLY A 26 7.09 -0.24 3.67
CA GLY A 26 7.77 -0.45 2.38
C GLY A 26 9.10 -1.20 2.48
N GLY A 27 9.42 -1.80 3.64
CA GLY A 27 10.58 -2.66 3.85
C GLY A 27 11.96 -1.98 3.89
N ALA A 28 12.13 -0.82 3.25
CA ALA A 28 13.44 -0.22 2.97
C ALA A 28 14.31 0.05 4.20
N LEU A 29 13.71 0.32 5.36
CA LEU A 29 14.43 0.61 6.60
C LEU A 29 14.65 -0.62 7.50
N LEU A 30 14.24 -1.83 7.08
CA LEU A 30 14.47 -3.05 7.87
C LEU A 30 15.94 -3.47 7.90
N ALA A 31 16.79 -2.89 7.06
CA ALA A 31 18.24 -2.99 7.19
C ALA A 31 18.77 -2.39 8.51
N ASP A 32 18.05 -1.40 9.07
CA ASP A 32 18.41 -0.73 10.32
C ASP A 32 17.97 -1.57 11.55
N PRO A 33 18.92 -2.02 12.41
CA PRO A 33 18.60 -2.77 13.64
C PRO A 33 17.66 -2.02 14.60
N GLU A 34 17.73 -0.70 14.70
CA GLU A 34 16.86 0.08 15.58
C GLU A 34 15.42 0.04 15.11
N VAL A 35 15.21 0.11 13.80
CA VAL A 35 13.88 -0.02 13.18
C VAL A 35 13.32 -1.41 13.39
N ARG A 36 14.14 -2.47 13.24
CA ARG A 36 13.71 -3.84 13.54
C ARG A 36 13.30 -3.99 14.99
N ALA A 37 14.13 -3.51 15.93
CA ALA A 37 13.84 -3.55 17.36
C ALA A 37 12.52 -2.85 17.71
N ALA A 38 12.25 -1.69 17.09
CA ALA A 38 11.01 -0.93 17.30
C ALA A 38 9.74 -1.69 16.86
N LEU A 39 9.87 -2.66 15.95
CA LEU A 39 8.75 -3.45 15.43
C LEU A 39 8.49 -4.76 16.18
N MET A 40 9.38 -5.16 17.10
CA MET A 40 9.33 -6.48 17.75
C MET A 40 8.06 -6.77 18.56
N GLN A 41 7.35 -5.73 19.01
CA GLN A 41 6.10 -5.88 19.76
C GLN A 41 4.84 -5.92 18.88
N ALA A 42 4.97 -5.75 17.57
CA ALA A 42 3.85 -5.90 16.65
C ALA A 42 3.39 -7.36 16.57
N ASP A 43 2.11 -7.57 16.26
CA ASP A 43 1.56 -8.93 16.07
C ASP A 43 1.67 -9.40 14.61
N LEU A 44 1.73 -8.45 13.68
CA LEU A 44 1.88 -8.68 12.25
C LEU A 44 2.71 -7.53 11.65
N VAL A 45 3.69 -7.87 10.81
CA VAL A 45 4.38 -6.89 9.97
C VAL A 45 4.22 -7.30 8.51
N VAL A 46 3.84 -6.33 7.68
CA VAL A 46 3.60 -6.49 6.25
C VAL A 46 4.64 -5.69 5.48
N PRO A 47 5.86 -6.22 5.25
CA PRO A 47 6.84 -5.57 4.40
C PRO A 47 6.47 -5.73 2.92
N SER A 48 6.61 -4.66 2.14
CA SER A 48 6.53 -4.71 0.67
C SER A 48 7.90 -5.09 0.08
N LEU A 49 7.91 -6.03 -0.86
CA LEU A 49 9.06 -6.41 -1.68
C LEU A 49 8.63 -6.43 -3.15
N ASP A 50 8.70 -5.27 -3.80
CA ASP A 50 8.19 -5.10 -5.16
C ASP A 50 9.22 -5.53 -6.24
N ALA A 51 10.50 -5.57 -5.88
CA ALA A 51 11.58 -5.91 -6.78
C ALA A 51 12.77 -6.47 -6.02
N VAL A 52 13.45 -7.44 -6.65
CA VAL A 52 14.70 -8.04 -6.14
C VAL A 52 15.89 -7.62 -7.00
N SER A 53 15.70 -7.47 -8.31
CA SER A 53 16.73 -6.89 -9.18
C SER A 53 16.87 -5.39 -8.94
N GLU A 54 18.09 -4.88 -9.08
CA GLU A 54 18.36 -3.45 -8.94
C GLU A 54 17.64 -2.63 -10.02
N GLU A 55 17.52 -3.18 -11.24
CA GLU A 55 16.82 -2.49 -12.33
C GLU A 55 15.34 -2.29 -12.02
N ALA A 56 14.63 -3.36 -11.62
CA ALA A 56 13.21 -3.25 -11.28
C ALA A 56 13.00 -2.37 -10.05
N PHE A 57 13.87 -2.48 -9.03
CA PHE A 57 13.82 -1.69 -7.82
C PHE A 57 13.98 -0.19 -8.09
N MET A 58 14.95 0.20 -8.92
CA MET A 58 15.15 1.59 -9.31
C MET A 58 13.97 2.15 -10.10
N ARG A 59 13.32 1.33 -10.94
CA ARG A 59 12.17 1.75 -11.76
C ARG A 59 10.89 1.91 -10.93
N ILE A 60 10.64 0.98 -10.00
CA ILE A 60 9.42 0.93 -9.19
C ILE A 60 9.56 1.82 -7.95
N ASN A 61 10.53 1.52 -7.09
CA ASN A 61 10.64 2.13 -5.76
C ASN A 61 11.32 3.51 -5.80
N ARG A 62 12.11 3.81 -6.84
CA ARG A 62 12.84 5.09 -7.02
C ARG A 62 13.50 5.55 -5.72
N PRO A 63 14.38 4.72 -5.15
CA PRO A 63 14.92 4.94 -3.82
C PRO A 63 15.73 6.24 -3.73
N CYS A 64 15.86 6.76 -2.51
CA CYS A 64 16.87 7.78 -2.24
C CYS A 64 18.28 7.16 -2.35
N PRO A 65 19.32 7.98 -2.59
CA PRO A 65 20.70 7.49 -2.65
C PRO A 65 21.09 6.68 -1.40
N GLY A 66 21.77 5.55 -1.61
CA GLY A 66 22.27 4.67 -0.54
C GLY A 66 21.38 3.46 -0.23
N LEU A 67 20.16 3.39 -0.76
CA LEU A 67 19.34 2.18 -0.70
C LEU A 67 19.53 1.36 -1.98
N THR A 68 19.70 0.05 -1.82
CA THR A 68 19.83 -0.93 -2.91
C THR A 68 18.80 -2.04 -2.75
N ALA A 69 18.44 -2.72 -3.83
CA ALA A 69 17.51 -3.85 -3.79
C ALA A 69 18.04 -4.95 -2.86
N GLU A 70 19.34 -5.25 -2.95
CA GLU A 70 20.03 -6.21 -2.09
C GLU A 70 19.94 -5.82 -0.61
N GLY A 71 20.17 -4.56 -0.27
CA GLY A 71 20.12 -4.09 1.12
C GLY A 71 18.71 -4.18 1.71
N VAL A 72 17.68 -3.84 0.93
CA VAL A 72 16.28 -3.98 1.35
C VAL A 72 15.92 -5.46 1.54
N PHE A 73 16.27 -6.32 0.57
CA PHE A 73 16.03 -7.75 0.67
C PHE A 73 16.72 -8.38 1.88
N ALA A 74 18.02 -8.09 2.08
CA ALA A 74 18.78 -8.57 3.23
C ALA A 74 18.16 -8.11 4.55
N GLY A 75 17.73 -6.84 4.64
CA GLY A 75 17.03 -6.31 5.82
C GLY A 75 15.73 -7.06 6.13
N ILE A 76 14.94 -7.40 5.11
CA ILE A 76 13.70 -8.20 5.28
C ILE A 76 14.05 -9.62 5.74
N VAL A 77 15.06 -10.27 5.16
CA VAL A 77 15.50 -11.62 5.55
C VAL A 77 15.97 -11.63 7.01
N THR A 78 16.81 -10.67 7.41
CA THR A 78 17.25 -10.54 8.81
C THR A 78 16.07 -10.32 9.74
N PHE A 79 15.15 -9.42 9.40
CA PHE A 79 13.94 -9.19 10.19
C PHE A 79 13.10 -10.45 10.32
N ALA A 80 12.93 -11.23 9.25
CA ALA A 80 12.17 -12.46 9.28
C ALA A 80 12.78 -13.54 10.19
N GLY A 81 14.10 -13.56 10.34
CA GLY A 81 14.78 -14.46 11.28
C GLY A 81 14.70 -14.02 12.74
N GLU A 82 14.49 -12.73 13.01
CA GLU A 82 14.44 -12.15 14.36
C GLU A 82 13.01 -12.00 14.90
N PHE A 83 12.06 -11.70 14.02
CA PHE A 83 10.69 -11.36 14.39
C PHE A 83 9.86 -12.61 14.74
N THR A 84 9.15 -12.55 15.86
CA THR A 84 8.38 -13.69 16.39
C THR A 84 6.88 -13.64 16.08
N GLY A 85 6.40 -12.50 15.56
CA GLY A 85 5.02 -12.34 15.09
C GLY A 85 4.81 -12.89 13.68
N GLU A 86 3.65 -12.59 13.10
CA GLU A 86 3.35 -13.00 11.72
C GLU A 86 3.99 -12.05 10.70
N ILE A 87 4.53 -12.59 9.61
CA ILE A 87 5.00 -11.79 8.46
C ILE A 87 4.15 -12.14 7.26
N TRP A 88 3.51 -11.14 6.66
CA TRP A 88 2.88 -11.28 5.35
C TRP A 88 3.67 -10.43 4.36
N LEU A 89 4.17 -11.02 3.28
CA LEU A 89 4.92 -10.28 2.28
C LEU A 89 3.96 -9.67 1.27
N GLU A 90 4.04 -8.36 1.05
CA GLU A 90 3.29 -7.68 -0.01
C GLU A 90 4.16 -7.54 -1.27
N VAL A 91 3.58 -7.78 -2.44
CA VAL A 91 4.25 -7.61 -3.74
C VAL A 91 3.34 -6.80 -4.68
N PHE A 92 3.75 -5.58 -5.01
CA PHE A 92 3.02 -4.72 -5.95
C PHE A 92 3.48 -4.93 -7.40
N ILE A 93 2.59 -5.45 -8.25
CA ILE A 93 2.88 -5.77 -9.65
C ILE A 93 2.66 -4.57 -10.56
N VAL A 94 3.72 -4.19 -11.27
CA VAL A 94 3.76 -3.21 -12.35
C VAL A 94 4.03 -3.93 -13.68
N PRO A 95 3.04 -3.98 -14.59
CA PRO A 95 3.19 -4.65 -15.88
C PRO A 95 4.39 -4.16 -16.71
N GLY A 96 5.15 -5.08 -17.28
CA GLY A 96 6.34 -4.82 -18.07
C GLY A 96 7.57 -4.41 -17.25
N ILE A 97 7.51 -4.54 -15.92
CA ILE A 97 8.65 -4.28 -15.03
C ILE A 97 8.97 -5.52 -14.20
N ASN A 98 8.12 -5.87 -13.24
CA ASN A 98 8.36 -6.98 -12.32
C ASN A 98 7.45 -8.20 -12.56
N ASP A 99 6.81 -8.27 -13.73
CA ASP A 99 5.98 -9.41 -14.17
C ASP A 99 6.63 -10.24 -15.30
N THR A 100 7.91 -10.00 -15.57
CA THR A 100 8.71 -10.83 -16.50
C THR A 100 9.08 -12.16 -15.86
N GLU A 101 9.36 -13.18 -16.65
CA GLU A 101 9.72 -14.51 -16.11
C GLU A 101 10.98 -14.48 -15.23
N GLU A 102 11.95 -13.63 -15.59
CA GLU A 102 13.17 -13.45 -14.80
C GLU A 102 12.89 -12.82 -13.44
N GLU A 103 12.14 -11.72 -13.40
CA GLU A 103 11.79 -11.03 -12.14
C GLU A 103 10.91 -11.91 -11.26
N LEU A 104 9.95 -12.63 -11.85
CA LEU A 104 9.10 -13.57 -11.11
C LEU A 104 9.91 -14.72 -10.51
N ARG A 105 10.97 -15.19 -11.18
CA ARG A 105 11.88 -16.19 -10.61
C ARG A 105 12.62 -15.61 -9.40
N LEU A 106 13.15 -14.40 -9.50
CA LEU A 106 13.83 -13.74 -8.39
C LEU A 106 12.90 -13.51 -7.19
N LEU A 107 11.67 -13.04 -7.44
CA LEU A 107 10.65 -12.88 -6.40
C LEU A 107 10.30 -14.20 -5.74
N LYS A 108 10.18 -15.29 -6.53
CA LYS A 108 9.91 -16.63 -5.99
C LYS A 108 11.03 -17.13 -5.10
N ASP A 109 12.30 -16.95 -5.51
CA ASP A 109 13.47 -17.33 -4.72
C ASP A 109 13.55 -16.50 -3.43
N ALA A 110 13.21 -15.20 -3.50
CA ALA A 110 13.14 -14.32 -2.33
C ALA A 110 12.01 -14.72 -1.37
N VAL A 111 10.81 -15.03 -1.86
CA VAL A 111 9.69 -15.55 -1.05
C VAL A 111 10.11 -16.83 -0.32
N ALA A 112 10.76 -17.76 -1.01
CA ALA A 112 11.24 -19.00 -0.41
C ALA A 112 12.29 -18.76 0.69
N THR A 113 13.14 -17.75 0.51
CA THR A 113 14.18 -17.37 1.48
C THR A 113 13.60 -16.69 2.72
N ILE A 114 12.66 -15.77 2.53
CA ILE A 114 11.99 -15.04 3.62
C ILE A 114 11.03 -15.97 4.38
N ASN A 115 10.41 -16.92 3.68
CA ASN A 115 9.41 -17.86 4.19
C ASN A 115 8.28 -17.16 5.00
N PRO A 116 7.58 -16.17 4.41
CA PRO A 116 6.52 -15.44 5.09
C PRO A 116 5.29 -16.35 5.30
N GLY A 117 4.47 -16.02 6.31
CA GLY A 117 3.23 -16.75 6.57
C GLY A 117 2.19 -16.59 5.45
N ARG A 118 2.24 -15.48 4.70
CA ARG A 118 1.42 -15.22 3.51
C ARG A 118 2.18 -14.37 2.51
N VAL A 119 1.79 -14.49 1.24
CA VAL A 119 2.19 -13.56 0.17
C VAL A 119 0.93 -12.91 -0.39
N GLN A 120 0.91 -11.59 -0.43
CA GLN A 120 -0.20 -10.79 -0.93
C GLN A 120 0.23 -10.03 -2.16
N VAL A 121 -0.42 -10.31 -3.28
CA VAL A 121 -0.10 -9.71 -4.57
C VAL A 121 -1.17 -8.68 -4.91
N ASN A 122 -0.75 -7.47 -5.22
CA ASN A 122 -1.65 -6.40 -5.63
C ASN A 122 -1.11 -5.66 -6.86
N THR A 123 -1.89 -4.70 -7.34
CA THR A 123 -1.52 -3.87 -8.49
C THR A 123 -2.24 -2.53 -8.38
N LEU A 124 -1.99 -1.62 -9.32
CA LEU A 124 -2.58 -0.30 -9.32
C LEU A 124 -4.11 -0.37 -9.33
N ASP A 125 -4.71 0.19 -8.28
CA ASP A 125 -6.16 0.16 -8.04
C ASP A 125 -6.87 1.48 -8.42
N ARG A 126 -6.11 2.57 -8.44
CA ARG A 126 -6.58 3.95 -8.65
C ARG A 126 -5.52 4.71 -9.44
N PRO A 127 -5.85 5.89 -10.03
CA PRO A 127 -4.85 6.70 -10.69
C PRO A 127 -3.63 6.91 -9.80
N GLY A 128 -2.47 6.47 -10.28
CA GLY A 128 -1.20 6.64 -9.58
C GLY A 128 -0.60 8.01 -9.86
N THR A 129 0.42 8.38 -9.08
CA THR A 129 1.22 9.59 -9.31
C THR A 129 1.93 9.54 -10.66
N ASP A 130 2.42 8.37 -11.08
CA ASP A 130 3.00 8.17 -12.39
C ASP A 130 1.93 7.69 -13.39
N ILE A 131 1.59 8.57 -14.32
CA ILE A 131 0.58 8.33 -15.36
C ILE A 131 0.94 7.23 -16.35
N ARG A 132 2.15 6.65 -16.30
CA ARG A 132 2.58 5.55 -17.16
C ARG A 132 2.32 4.19 -16.54
N VAL A 133 2.14 4.13 -15.21
CA VAL A 133 1.84 2.88 -14.52
C VAL A 133 0.39 2.49 -14.82
N ARG A 134 0.19 1.22 -15.14
CA ARG A 134 -1.12 0.64 -15.45
C ARG A 134 -1.42 -0.50 -14.50
N ARG A 135 -2.70 -0.73 -14.29
CA ARG A 135 -3.20 -1.90 -13.57
C ARG A 135 -2.82 -3.18 -14.32
N ALA A 136 -2.33 -4.18 -13.59
CA ALA A 136 -2.13 -5.52 -14.14
C ALA A 136 -3.48 -6.19 -14.46
N ALA A 137 -3.54 -6.94 -15.56
CA ALA A 137 -4.74 -7.67 -15.92
C ALA A 137 -5.07 -8.71 -14.84
N PRO A 138 -6.36 -8.89 -14.45
CA PRO A 138 -6.73 -9.81 -13.36
C PRO A 138 -6.17 -11.23 -13.52
N ARG A 139 -6.24 -11.80 -14.74
CA ARG A 139 -5.69 -13.12 -15.05
C ARG A 139 -4.17 -13.21 -14.85
N SER A 140 -3.45 -12.14 -15.22
CA SER A 140 -1.99 -12.09 -15.02
C SER A 140 -1.66 -12.03 -13.54
N LEU A 141 -2.41 -11.25 -12.77
CA LEU A 141 -2.24 -11.11 -11.33
C LEU A 141 -2.51 -12.42 -10.59
N GLU A 142 -3.59 -13.14 -10.95
CA GLU A 142 -3.89 -14.48 -10.42
C GLU A 142 -2.79 -15.48 -10.73
N ARG A 143 -2.27 -15.48 -11.97
CA ARG A 143 -1.14 -16.35 -12.36
C ARG A 143 0.12 -16.05 -11.55
N ILE A 144 0.42 -14.78 -11.32
CA ILE A 144 1.59 -14.34 -10.53
C ILE A 144 1.41 -14.74 -9.07
N ALA A 145 0.24 -14.48 -8.48
CA ALA A 145 -0.06 -14.91 -7.10
C ALA A 145 0.12 -16.42 -6.94
N ALA A 146 -0.42 -17.23 -7.87
CA ALA A 146 -0.23 -18.67 -7.85
C ALA A 146 1.25 -19.08 -7.95
N ALA A 147 2.04 -18.40 -8.79
CA ALA A 147 3.47 -18.69 -8.96
C ALA A 147 4.30 -18.37 -7.70
N LEU A 148 3.89 -17.35 -6.94
CA LEU A 148 4.51 -16.95 -5.67
C LEU A 148 3.92 -17.69 -4.45
N GLY A 149 2.92 -18.55 -4.65
CA GLY A 149 2.22 -19.22 -3.55
C GLY A 149 1.38 -18.26 -2.68
N GLY A 150 0.94 -17.14 -3.26
CA GLY A 150 0.21 -16.07 -2.60
C GLY A 150 -1.25 -15.94 -3.06
N GLU A 151 -1.89 -14.90 -2.54
CA GLU A 151 -3.26 -14.51 -2.87
C GLU A 151 -3.30 -13.12 -3.51
N VAL A 152 -4.24 -12.92 -4.43
CA VAL A 152 -4.51 -11.59 -4.97
C VAL A 152 -5.34 -10.81 -3.95
N ILE A 153 -4.83 -9.66 -3.50
CA ILE A 153 -5.61 -8.74 -2.66
C ILE A 153 -6.14 -7.57 -3.51
N GLY A 154 -7.44 -7.31 -3.37
CA GLY A 154 -8.14 -6.26 -4.09
C GLY A 154 -8.11 -4.91 -3.38
N ALA A 155 -8.71 -3.92 -4.03
CA ALA A 155 -9.03 -2.63 -3.42
C ALA A 155 -9.72 -2.87 -2.08
N ALA A 156 -9.14 -2.38 -0.98
CA ALA A 156 -9.80 -2.39 0.31
C ALA A 156 -11.22 -1.82 0.14
N CYS A 157 -12.24 -2.62 0.44
CA CYS A 157 -13.58 -2.09 0.69
C CYS A 157 -13.41 -1.08 1.81
N ILE A 158 -13.74 0.17 1.52
CA ILE A 158 -13.63 1.21 2.53
C ILE A 158 -14.79 0.99 3.49
N ASP A 159 -14.51 0.30 4.60
CA ASP A 159 -15.40 0.31 5.73
C ASP A 159 -15.51 1.72 6.27
N ARG A 160 -16.75 2.07 6.58
CA ARG A 160 -17.26 3.38 6.99
C ARG A 160 -16.27 4.10 7.92
N ALA A 161 -15.66 5.19 7.44
CA ALA A 161 -14.92 6.06 8.34
C ALA A 161 -15.90 6.90 9.16
N LEU A 162 -15.50 7.27 10.39
CA LEU A 162 -16.27 8.13 11.27
C LEU A 162 -16.52 9.47 10.55
N PRO A 163 -17.76 9.99 10.56
CA PRO A 163 -18.06 11.26 9.91
C PRO A 163 -17.19 12.36 10.50
N PRO A 164 -16.71 13.32 9.69
CA PRO A 164 -15.86 14.40 10.17
C PRO A 164 -16.57 15.16 11.30
N GLU A 165 -15.85 15.39 12.41
CA GLU A 165 -16.27 16.29 13.47
C GLU A 165 -16.29 17.72 12.89
N SER A 166 -17.48 18.16 12.47
CA SER A 166 -17.81 19.56 12.15
C SER A 166 -16.75 20.32 11.33
N GLY A 167 -16.83 20.20 10.01
CA GLY A 167 -16.03 20.98 9.05
C GLY A 167 -16.73 21.09 7.70
N ASP A 168 -16.25 21.96 6.82
CA ASP A 168 -16.77 22.05 5.45
C ASP A 168 -16.52 20.71 4.71
N ILE A 169 -17.62 20.08 4.28
CA ILE A 169 -17.59 18.82 3.54
C ILE A 169 -16.79 18.96 2.24
N ALA A 170 -16.85 20.11 1.57
CA ALA A 170 -16.09 20.35 0.35
C ALA A 170 -14.57 20.40 0.62
N GLU A 171 -14.13 21.07 1.68
CA GLU A 171 -12.71 21.07 2.08
C GLU A 171 -12.24 19.67 2.48
N THR A 172 -13.09 18.93 3.18
CA THR A 172 -12.79 17.54 3.58
C THR A 172 -12.65 16.64 2.35
N ILE A 173 -13.57 16.72 1.39
CA ILE A 173 -13.50 16.00 0.11
C ILE A 173 -12.22 16.35 -0.63
N LEU A 174 -11.88 17.65 -0.72
CA LEU A 174 -10.67 18.11 -1.39
C LEU A 174 -9.40 17.59 -0.70
N ALA A 175 -9.35 17.60 0.63
CA ALA A 175 -8.23 17.06 1.40
C ALA A 175 -8.07 15.54 1.19
N ILE A 176 -9.16 14.80 1.11
CA ILE A 176 -9.14 13.36 0.76
C ILE A 176 -8.61 13.16 -0.65
N ILE A 177 -9.16 13.87 -1.65
CA ILE A 177 -8.76 13.76 -3.07
C ILE A 177 -7.28 14.10 -3.26
N ARG A 178 -6.77 15.13 -2.57
CA ARG A 178 -5.35 15.52 -2.58
C ARG A 178 -4.40 14.43 -2.10
N ARG A 179 -4.85 13.62 -1.13
CA ARG A 179 -4.07 12.49 -0.61
C ARG A 179 -4.22 11.24 -1.47
N ARG A 180 -5.42 11.01 -1.99
CA ARG A 180 -5.80 9.79 -2.69
C ARG A 180 -6.93 10.08 -3.69
N PRO A 181 -6.71 9.84 -5.00
CA PRO A 181 -7.80 9.84 -5.96
C PRO A 181 -8.90 8.86 -5.55
N CYS A 182 -10.14 9.33 -5.53
CA CYS A 182 -11.30 8.57 -5.04
C CYS A 182 -12.48 8.66 -6.01
N THR A 183 -13.30 7.62 -6.05
CA THR A 183 -14.60 7.66 -6.73
C THR A 183 -15.66 8.34 -5.85
N PRO A 184 -16.80 8.79 -6.40
CA PRO A 184 -17.92 9.27 -5.59
C PRO A 184 -18.44 8.24 -4.58
N ALA A 185 -18.37 6.95 -4.91
CA ALA A 185 -18.76 5.87 -4.02
C ALA A 185 -17.78 5.74 -2.83
N ASP A 186 -16.47 5.85 -3.10
CA ASP A 186 -15.44 5.86 -2.05
C ASP A 186 -15.65 7.03 -1.08
N LEU A 187 -15.89 8.24 -1.61
CA LEU A 187 -16.14 9.43 -0.80
C LEU A 187 -17.42 9.34 0.03
N ALA A 188 -18.49 8.78 -0.55
CA ALA A 188 -19.75 8.56 0.17
C ALA A 188 -19.56 7.58 1.34
N ALA A 189 -18.82 6.48 1.12
CA ALA A 189 -18.51 5.51 2.15
C ALA A 189 -17.61 6.09 3.26
N LEU A 190 -16.58 6.86 2.89
CA LEU A 190 -15.67 7.53 3.82
C LEU A 190 -16.37 8.55 4.70
N LEU A 191 -17.22 9.39 4.12
CA LEU A 191 -17.85 10.50 4.84
C LEU A 191 -19.15 10.09 5.52
N GLY A 192 -19.68 8.91 5.20
CA GLY A 192 -20.99 8.46 5.69
C GLY A 192 -22.17 9.28 5.15
N ILE A 193 -22.00 9.99 4.03
CA ILE A 193 -23.03 10.83 3.39
C ILE A 193 -23.57 10.19 2.11
N ARG A 194 -24.70 10.70 1.62
CA ARG A 194 -25.35 10.15 0.42
C ARG A 194 -24.53 10.46 -0.85
N PRO A 195 -24.46 9.56 -1.84
CA PRO A 195 -23.76 9.81 -3.10
C PRO A 195 -24.22 11.08 -3.83
N ALA A 196 -25.52 11.42 -3.73
CA ALA A 196 -26.07 12.64 -4.32
C ALA A 196 -25.51 13.92 -3.68
N GLU A 197 -25.11 13.86 -2.40
CA GLU A 197 -24.51 14.97 -1.68
C GLU A 197 -23.05 15.15 -2.07
N VAL A 198 -22.28 14.05 -2.11
CA VAL A 198 -20.91 14.02 -2.67
C VAL A 198 -20.89 14.63 -4.07
N ALA A 199 -21.83 14.24 -4.95
CA ALA A 199 -21.92 14.73 -6.31
C ALA A 199 -22.13 16.26 -6.39
N LYS A 200 -22.83 16.88 -5.42
CA LYS A 200 -22.98 18.34 -5.37
C LYS A 200 -21.65 19.02 -5.09
N HIS A 201 -20.91 18.54 -4.08
CA HIS A 201 -19.61 19.10 -3.73
C HIS A 201 -18.57 18.90 -4.83
N LEU A 202 -18.54 17.72 -5.46
CA LEU A 202 -17.64 17.45 -6.58
C LEU A 202 -17.87 18.41 -7.75
N ARG A 203 -19.13 18.71 -8.11
CA ARG A 203 -19.43 19.71 -9.17
C ARG A 203 -18.89 21.09 -8.84
N VAL A 204 -19.02 21.53 -7.58
CA VAL A 204 -18.50 22.84 -7.15
C VAL A 204 -16.98 22.85 -7.27
N LEU A 205 -16.31 21.84 -6.72
CA LEU A 205 -14.84 21.73 -6.77
C LEU A 205 -14.30 21.63 -8.20
N GLU A 206 -14.96 20.86 -9.07
CA GLU A 206 -14.63 20.73 -10.49
C GLU A 206 -14.83 22.06 -11.23
N SER A 207 -15.97 22.75 -11.00
CA SER A 207 -16.23 24.06 -11.61
C SER A 207 -15.24 25.16 -11.16
N SER A 208 -14.68 25.01 -9.95
CA SER A 208 -13.63 25.89 -9.43
C SER A 208 -12.22 25.51 -9.90
N GLY A 209 -12.06 24.44 -10.69
CA GLY A 209 -10.77 23.97 -11.20
C GLY A 209 -9.85 23.38 -10.13
N LEU A 210 -10.39 22.93 -9.00
CA LEU A 210 -9.59 22.35 -7.90
C LEU A 210 -9.37 20.84 -8.06
N ILE A 211 -10.24 20.18 -8.82
CA ILE A 211 -10.19 18.75 -9.10
C ILE A 211 -10.56 18.49 -10.55
N GLU A 212 -10.12 17.35 -11.08
CA GLU A 212 -10.49 16.87 -12.41
C GLU A 212 -10.87 15.38 -12.39
N PRO A 213 -11.79 14.95 -13.27
CA PRO A 213 -12.17 13.55 -13.39
C PRO A 213 -11.18 12.75 -14.26
N VAL A 214 -10.81 11.56 -13.80
CA VAL A 214 -10.00 10.58 -14.53
C VAL A 214 -10.77 9.28 -14.62
N ARG A 215 -10.93 8.75 -15.84
CA ARG A 215 -11.68 7.53 -16.08
C ARG A 215 -10.75 6.33 -16.04
N GLU A 216 -11.03 5.42 -15.12
CA GLU A 216 -10.32 4.15 -14.95
C GLU A 216 -11.31 2.97 -15.03
N GLU A 217 -10.81 1.74 -14.99
CA GLU A 217 -11.62 0.52 -15.07
C GLU A 217 -12.68 0.45 -13.96
N ARG A 218 -12.36 0.92 -12.74
CA ARG A 218 -13.29 0.93 -11.59
C ARG A 218 -14.30 2.08 -11.62
N GLY A 219 -14.20 2.98 -12.59
CA GLY A 219 -15.08 4.14 -12.74
C GLY A 219 -14.34 5.46 -12.80
N VAL A 220 -15.07 6.55 -12.52
CA VAL A 220 -14.50 7.91 -12.53
C VAL A 220 -13.92 8.22 -11.17
N PHE A 221 -12.62 8.45 -11.14
CA PHE A 221 -11.90 8.98 -9.99
C PHE A 221 -11.77 10.49 -10.11
N TYR A 222 -11.71 11.18 -8.99
CA TYR A 222 -11.34 12.59 -8.95
C TYR A 222 -9.95 12.73 -8.36
N ARG A 223 -9.11 13.55 -8.99
CA ARG A 223 -7.76 13.92 -8.52
C ARG A 223 -7.62 15.45 -8.49
N PRO A 224 -6.60 16.01 -7.82
CA PRO A 224 -6.29 17.43 -7.93
C PRO A 224 -6.01 17.80 -9.39
N ALA A 225 -6.53 18.95 -9.83
CA ALA A 225 -6.23 19.53 -11.13
C ALA A 225 -4.78 20.03 -11.23
#